data_AF-V4AG09-F1
#
_entry.id   AF-V4AG09-F1
#
_cell.length_a   1.000
_cell.length_b   1.000
_cell.length_c   1.000
_cell.angle_alpha   90.00
_cell.angle_beta   90.00
_cell.angle_gamma   90.00
#
_symmetry.space_group_name_H-M   'P 1'
#
loop_
_entity.id
_entity.type
_entity.pdbx_description
1 polymer ?
#
loop_
_entity_poly.entity_id
_entity_poly.type
_entity_poly.pdbx_seq_one_letter_code
_entity_poly.pdbx_strand_id
1 'polypeptide(L)'
;EEGKKQFQLIQQNSEMPKYGICWKNAMFSIKSGCKQLSDEVQSFLALSYLNCFLALQGRNTYDCEKGEPIKSCTSNMADADRSSFTTMFTHTQNICYFLQAQIWHEEMDLTIDRLANSSSHVGQQLEESFRMQLDMIQHQNESLKNQKKIINQALDLRVLINDVFDRVSKLQSLVLGEFSGFYSIIYYMFSIILCYLLTSTPRTSGARFWLFAVMTVNMLLEQTL
;
A
#
# COMPACT_ATOMS: atom_id res chain seq x y z
N GLU A 1 17.81 21.53 -26.84
CA GLU A 1 16.96 21.47 -28.07
C GLU A 1 15.47 21.54 -27.75
N GLU A 2 15.00 20.91 -26.68
CA GLU A 2 13.59 20.90 -26.27
C GLU A 2 12.96 22.29 -26.10
N GLY A 3 13.64 23.21 -25.41
CA GLY A 3 13.14 24.58 -25.22
C GLY A 3 12.97 25.38 -26.52
N LYS A 4 13.76 25.07 -27.56
CA LYS A 4 13.64 25.72 -28.88
C LYS A 4 12.40 25.22 -29.63
N LYS A 5 12.09 23.93 -29.53
CA LYS A 5 10.87 23.34 -30.09
C LYS A 5 9.62 23.87 -29.40
N GLN A 6 9.65 23.96 -28.07
CA GLN A 6 8.55 24.52 -27.27
C GLN A 6 8.28 25.99 -27.64
N PHE A 7 9.34 26.80 -27.74
CA PHE A 7 9.21 28.19 -28.16
C PHE A 7 8.63 28.34 -29.58
N GLN A 8 9.07 27.52 -30.53
CA GLN A 8 8.53 27.52 -31.89
C GLN A 8 7.06 27.09 -31.95
N LEU A 9 6.66 26.13 -31.12
CA LEU A 9 5.27 25.70 -31.02
C LEU A 9 4.37 26.83 -30.48
N ILE A 10 4.81 27.51 -29.41
CA ILE A 10 4.10 28.65 -28.80
C ILE A 10 3.98 29.81 -29.81
N GLN A 11 5.06 30.09 -30.55
CA GLN A 11 5.08 31.09 -31.61
C GLN A 11 4.04 30.76 -32.70
N GLN A 12 4.06 29.53 -33.21
CA GLN A 12 3.14 29.07 -34.25
C GLN A 12 1.67 29.12 -33.76
N ASN A 13 1.42 28.81 -32.50
CA ASN A 13 0.08 28.88 -31.90
C ASN A 13 -0.42 30.32 -31.72
N SER A 14 0.49 31.27 -31.46
CA SER A 14 0.15 32.69 -31.34
C SER A 14 -0.25 33.32 -32.68
N GLU A 15 0.19 32.75 -33.79
CA GLU A 15 -0.08 33.23 -35.16
C GLU A 15 -1.43 32.74 -35.72
N MET A 16 -2.15 31.84 -35.03
CA MET A 16 -3.44 31.33 -35.49
C MET A 16 -4.60 32.34 -35.27
N PRO A 17 -5.43 32.64 -36.28
CA PRO A 17 -6.59 33.52 -36.12
C PRO A 17 -7.60 32.94 -35.12
N LYS A 18 -7.88 33.61 -34.00
CA LYS A 18 -8.84 33.13 -32.99
C LYS A 18 -10.28 33.49 -33.41
N TYR A 19 -11.06 32.50 -33.83
CA TYR A 19 -12.47 32.72 -34.14
C TYR A 19 -13.31 32.92 -32.88
N GLY A 20 -14.34 33.76 -32.99
CA GLY A 20 -15.28 34.03 -31.90
C GLY A 20 -16.23 32.86 -31.59
N ILE A 21 -16.97 32.99 -30.49
CA ILE A 21 -17.88 31.98 -29.95
C ILE A 21 -18.94 31.53 -30.97
N CYS A 22 -19.45 32.42 -31.82
CA CYS A 22 -20.46 32.07 -32.83
C CYS A 22 -19.96 30.97 -33.79
N TRP A 23 -18.73 31.11 -34.29
CA TRP A 23 -18.12 30.15 -35.21
C TRP A 23 -17.83 28.82 -34.53
N LYS A 24 -17.31 28.85 -33.30
CA LYS A 24 -17.10 27.65 -32.49
C LYS A 24 -18.42 26.93 -32.20
N ASN A 25 -19.49 27.68 -31.94
CA ASN A 25 -20.81 27.09 -31.67
C ASN A 25 -21.37 26.33 -32.87
N ALA A 26 -21.04 26.76 -34.09
CA ALA A 26 -21.41 26.04 -35.30
C ALA A 26 -20.80 24.62 -35.34
N MET A 27 -19.65 24.38 -34.70
CA MET A 27 -19.03 23.05 -34.60
C MET A 27 -19.83 22.07 -33.76
N PHE A 28 -20.54 22.52 -32.73
CA PHE A 28 -21.34 21.62 -31.88
C PHE A 28 -22.53 20.99 -32.62
N SER A 29 -22.92 21.54 -33.78
CA SER A 29 -23.95 20.96 -34.63
C SER A 29 -23.49 19.69 -35.37
N ILE A 30 -22.19 19.41 -35.42
CA ILE A 30 -21.60 18.33 -36.20
C ILE A 30 -21.21 17.17 -35.28
N LYS A 31 -21.88 16.02 -35.43
CA LYS A 31 -21.62 14.83 -34.59
C LYS A 31 -20.40 14.01 -35.02
N SER A 32 -20.09 14.00 -36.31
CA SER A 32 -19.03 13.17 -36.92
C SER A 32 -17.69 13.89 -37.10
N GLY A 33 -17.60 15.16 -36.69
CA GLY A 33 -16.46 16.04 -36.96
C GLY A 33 -16.30 16.40 -38.44
N CYS A 34 -15.19 17.05 -38.80
CA CYS A 34 -14.97 17.60 -40.14
C CYS A 34 -14.54 16.57 -41.20
N LYS A 35 -14.32 15.31 -40.80
CA LYS A 35 -13.80 14.25 -41.69
C LYS A 35 -14.80 13.79 -42.76
N GLN A 36 -16.09 13.85 -42.45
CA GLN A 36 -17.17 13.43 -43.34
C GLN A 36 -18.30 14.45 -43.25
N LEU A 37 -18.21 15.48 -44.09
CA LEU A 37 -19.25 16.48 -44.28
C LEU A 37 -20.05 16.08 -45.53
N SER A 38 -21.33 15.74 -45.36
CA SER A 38 -22.25 15.60 -46.50
C SER A 38 -22.57 16.98 -47.07
N ASP A 39 -23.04 17.03 -48.32
CA ASP A 39 -23.44 18.29 -48.98
C ASP A 39 -24.49 19.07 -48.17
N GLU A 40 -25.40 18.35 -47.50
CA GLU A 40 -26.40 18.93 -46.60
C GLU A 40 -25.75 19.59 -45.39
N VAL A 41 -24.90 18.86 -44.66
CA VAL A 41 -24.20 19.39 -43.47
C VAL A 41 -23.27 20.55 -43.87
N GLN A 42 -22.58 20.43 -45.01
CA GLN A 42 -21.71 21.48 -45.54
C GLN A 42 -22.50 22.76 -45.84
N SER A 43 -23.71 22.64 -46.39
CA SER A 43 -24.59 23.78 -46.65
C SER A 43 -25.07 24.44 -45.36
N PHE A 44 -25.52 23.64 -44.37
CA PHE A 44 -25.96 24.18 -43.07
C PHE A 44 -24.83 24.86 -42.31
N LEU A 45 -23.62 24.32 -42.41
CA LEU A 45 -22.45 24.90 -41.79
C LEU A 45 -22.02 26.20 -42.47
N ALA A 46 -22.07 26.24 -43.80
CA ALA A 46 -21.84 27.46 -44.58
C ALA A 46 -22.82 28.58 -44.19
N LEU A 47 -24.09 28.23 -43.98
CA LEU A 47 -25.11 29.17 -43.53
C LEU A 47 -24.85 29.64 -42.09
N SER A 48 -24.44 28.75 -41.21
CA SER A 48 -24.07 29.11 -39.83
C SER A 48 -22.91 30.12 -39.81
N TYR A 49 -21.89 29.88 -40.63
CA TYR A 49 -20.76 30.79 -40.83
C TYR A 49 -21.20 32.14 -41.40
N LEU A 50 -22.08 32.13 -42.40
CA LEU A 50 -22.67 33.35 -42.95
C LEU A 50 -23.44 34.13 -41.88
N ASN A 51 -24.29 33.46 -41.09
CA ASN A 51 -25.05 34.10 -40.03
C ASN A 51 -24.14 34.74 -38.99
N CYS A 52 -23.03 34.09 -38.62
CA CYS A 52 -22.01 34.71 -37.77
C CYS A 52 -21.40 35.96 -38.42
N PHE A 53 -21.10 35.92 -39.71
CA PHE A 53 -20.56 37.06 -40.46
C PHE A 53 -21.56 38.23 -40.58
N LEU A 54 -22.85 37.94 -40.79
CA LEU A 54 -23.92 38.94 -40.87
C LEU A 54 -24.21 39.57 -39.51
N ALA A 55 -24.25 38.76 -38.44
CA ALA A 55 -24.42 39.24 -37.08
C ALA A 55 -23.29 40.19 -36.66
N LEU A 56 -22.05 39.92 -37.07
CA LEU A 56 -20.92 40.83 -36.85
C LEU A 56 -21.09 42.20 -37.52
N GLN A 57 -21.86 42.27 -38.61
CA GLN A 57 -22.17 43.51 -39.32
C GLN A 57 -23.47 44.19 -38.83
N GLY A 58 -24.17 43.60 -37.85
CA GLY A 58 -25.48 44.07 -37.42
C GLY A 58 -26.58 43.89 -38.47
N ARG A 59 -26.40 42.95 -39.41
CA ARG A 59 -27.38 42.63 -40.45
C ARG A 59 -28.25 41.45 -40.01
N ASN A 60 -29.43 41.32 -40.63
CA ASN A 60 -30.36 40.21 -40.36
C ASN A 60 -29.74 38.87 -40.79
N THR A 61 -29.92 37.84 -39.97
CA THR A 61 -29.49 36.45 -40.24
C THR A 61 -30.58 35.66 -40.95
N TYR A 62 -30.20 34.49 -41.49
CA TYR A 62 -31.10 33.55 -42.15
C TYR A 62 -31.20 32.28 -41.31
N ASP A 63 -32.20 32.20 -40.45
CA ASP A 63 -32.43 31.02 -39.61
C ASP A 63 -33.31 30.01 -40.35
N CYS A 64 -32.98 28.72 -40.23
CA CYS A 64 -33.77 27.62 -40.81
C CYS A 64 -34.44 26.83 -39.68
N GLU A 65 -35.67 26.36 -39.93
CA GLU A 65 -36.34 25.46 -38.99
C GLU A 65 -35.70 24.05 -38.99
N LYS A 66 -35.87 23.32 -37.88
CA LYS A 66 -35.30 21.97 -37.75
C LYS A 66 -35.96 21.01 -38.73
N GLY A 67 -35.17 20.46 -39.65
CA GLY A 67 -35.61 19.49 -40.65
C GLY A 67 -36.15 20.10 -41.94
N GLU A 68 -36.14 21.42 -42.07
CA GLU A 68 -36.45 22.10 -43.32
C GLU A 68 -35.27 22.03 -44.30
N PRO A 69 -35.48 21.85 -45.61
CA PRO A 69 -34.40 21.90 -46.58
C PRO A 69 -33.77 23.30 -46.62
N ILE A 70 -32.44 23.35 -46.64
CA ILE A 70 -31.66 24.61 -46.63
C ILE A 70 -32.09 25.60 -47.71
N LYS A 71 -32.55 25.10 -48.86
CA LYS A 71 -33.04 25.94 -49.96
C LYS A 71 -34.15 26.89 -49.51
N SER A 72 -35.00 26.48 -48.56
CA SER A 72 -36.14 27.28 -48.10
C SER A 72 -35.66 28.58 -47.43
N CYS A 73 -34.76 28.48 -46.46
CA CYS A 73 -34.18 29.62 -45.75
C CYS A 73 -33.17 30.43 -46.59
N THR A 74 -32.57 29.86 -47.65
CA THR A 74 -31.62 30.58 -48.52
C THR A 74 -32.26 31.20 -49.78
N SER A 75 -33.53 30.90 -50.05
CA SER A 75 -34.22 31.28 -51.30
C SER A 75 -34.33 32.80 -51.50
N ASN A 76 -34.61 33.54 -50.42
CA ASN A 76 -34.84 34.98 -50.43
C ASN A 76 -33.61 35.79 -49.97
N MET A 77 -32.41 35.23 -50.08
CA MET A 77 -31.16 35.95 -49.78
C MET A 77 -30.91 37.09 -50.77
N ALA A 78 -30.41 38.21 -50.26
CA ALA A 78 -29.88 39.28 -51.10
C ALA A 78 -28.64 38.80 -51.87
N ASP A 79 -28.38 39.35 -53.05
CA ASP A 79 -27.29 38.87 -53.92
C ASP A 79 -25.91 38.94 -53.25
N ALA A 80 -25.66 39.98 -52.44
CA ALA A 80 -24.43 40.12 -51.67
C ALA A 80 -24.27 38.99 -50.63
N ASP A 81 -25.37 38.58 -49.98
CA ASP A 81 -25.37 37.53 -48.98
C ASP A 81 -25.28 36.15 -49.62
N ARG A 82 -25.91 35.98 -50.79
CA ARG A 82 -25.79 34.77 -51.61
C ARG A 82 -24.37 34.56 -52.11
N SER A 83 -23.68 35.62 -52.53
CA SER A 83 -22.26 35.55 -52.90
C SER A 83 -21.40 35.13 -51.71
N SER A 84 -21.61 35.76 -50.54
CA SER A 84 -20.91 35.41 -49.31
C SER A 84 -21.19 33.98 -48.85
N PHE A 85 -22.44 33.53 -48.98
CA PHE A 85 -22.87 32.15 -48.71
C PHE A 85 -22.10 31.15 -49.58
N THR A 86 -22.00 31.41 -50.89
CA THR A 86 -21.24 30.56 -51.81
C THR A 86 -19.77 30.50 -51.43
N THR A 87 -19.16 31.62 -51.03
CA THR A 87 -17.77 31.63 -50.53
C THR A 87 -17.62 30.82 -49.25
N MET A 88 -18.55 30.95 -48.30
CA MET A 88 -18.50 30.12 -47.09
C MET A 88 -18.66 28.65 -47.45
N PHE A 89 -19.57 28.31 -48.36
CA PHE A 89 -19.81 26.94 -48.81
C PHE A 89 -18.56 26.29 -49.42
N THR A 90 -17.83 26.99 -50.29
CA THR A 90 -16.60 26.45 -50.90
C THR A 90 -15.47 26.28 -49.88
N HIS A 91 -15.44 27.09 -48.83
CA HIS A 91 -14.42 27.04 -47.78
C HIS A 91 -14.84 26.28 -46.52
N THR A 92 -16.06 25.76 -46.46
CA THR A 92 -16.64 25.15 -45.25
C THR A 92 -15.74 24.08 -44.64
N GLN A 93 -15.16 23.19 -45.47
CA GLN A 93 -14.31 22.12 -44.98
C GLN A 93 -13.05 22.66 -44.31
N ASN A 94 -12.36 23.62 -44.94
CA ASN A 94 -11.15 24.22 -44.40
C ASN A 94 -11.45 24.96 -43.08
N ILE A 95 -12.54 25.73 -43.04
CA ILE A 95 -12.97 26.45 -41.83
C ILE A 95 -13.31 25.44 -40.72
N CYS A 96 -14.01 24.35 -41.05
CA CYS A 96 -14.34 23.29 -40.09
C CYS A 96 -13.07 22.69 -39.47
N TYR A 97 -12.13 22.22 -40.30
CA TYR A 97 -10.89 21.62 -39.78
C TYR A 97 -10.09 22.61 -38.92
N PHE A 98 -10.04 23.87 -39.33
CA PHE A 98 -9.39 24.91 -38.56
C PHE A 98 -10.07 25.11 -37.20
N LEU A 99 -11.39 25.28 -37.16
CA LEU A 99 -12.15 25.45 -35.91
C LEU A 99 -12.02 24.22 -35.01
N GLN A 100 -12.10 23.01 -35.56
CA GLN A 100 -11.92 21.77 -34.83
C GLN A 100 -10.50 21.70 -34.23
N ALA A 101 -9.47 22.10 -34.97
CA ALA A 101 -8.10 22.16 -34.46
C ALA A 101 -7.97 23.19 -33.32
N GLN A 102 -8.61 24.35 -33.42
CA GLN A 102 -8.59 25.36 -32.35
C GLN A 102 -9.30 24.90 -31.09
N ILE A 103 -10.50 24.35 -31.20
CA ILE A 103 -11.27 23.83 -30.05
C ILE A 103 -10.46 22.72 -29.36
N TRP A 104 -9.94 21.79 -30.16
CA TRP A 104 -9.08 20.72 -29.64
C TRP A 104 -7.85 21.28 -28.94
N HIS A 105 -7.20 22.30 -29.50
CA HIS A 105 -6.03 22.92 -28.90
C HIS A 105 -6.34 23.54 -27.52
N GLU A 106 -7.44 24.28 -27.41
CA GLU A 106 -7.88 24.88 -26.14
C GLU A 106 -8.19 23.82 -25.06
N GLU A 107 -8.80 22.70 -25.43
CA GLU A 107 -9.06 21.59 -24.50
C GLU A 107 -7.78 20.80 -24.14
N MET A 108 -6.85 20.70 -25.08
CA MET A 108 -5.59 19.99 -24.90
C MET A 108 -4.65 20.70 -23.93
N ASP A 109 -4.57 22.03 -23.94
CA ASP A 109 -3.69 22.78 -23.05
C ASP A 109 -3.97 22.46 -21.57
N LEU A 110 -5.25 22.42 -21.18
CA LEU A 110 -5.67 22.06 -19.82
C LEU A 110 -5.36 20.60 -19.47
N THR A 111 -5.52 19.71 -20.44
CA THR A 111 -5.29 18.28 -20.24
C THR A 111 -3.79 17.98 -20.10
N ILE A 112 -2.95 18.64 -20.91
CA ILE A 112 -1.50 18.50 -20.87
C ILE A 112 -0.94 19.02 -19.54
N ASP A 113 -1.41 20.17 -19.06
CA ASP A 113 -0.99 20.72 -17.77
C ASP A 113 -1.31 19.75 -16.61
N ARG A 114 -2.55 19.23 -16.58
CA ARG A 114 -2.97 18.24 -15.58
C ARG A 114 -2.14 16.96 -15.66
N LEU A 115 -1.88 16.47 -16.87
CA LEU A 115 -1.10 15.26 -17.09
C LEU A 115 0.35 15.47 -16.62
N ALA A 116 0.99 16.58 -17.01
CA ALA A 116 2.36 16.90 -16.61
C ALA A 116 2.49 17.02 -15.09
N ASN A 117 1.56 17.70 -14.43
CA ASN A 117 1.53 17.82 -12.97
C ASN A 117 1.33 16.44 -12.29
N SER A 118 0.36 15.66 -12.76
CA SER A 118 0.10 14.31 -12.24
C SER A 118 1.31 13.38 -12.42
N SER A 119 1.94 13.38 -13.59
CA SER A 119 3.15 12.60 -13.84
C SER A 119 4.32 13.03 -12.97
N SER A 120 4.51 14.34 -12.75
CA SER A 120 5.51 14.85 -11.82
C SER A 120 5.24 14.39 -10.40
N HIS A 121 3.99 14.45 -9.96
CA HIS A 121 3.57 14.01 -8.63
C HIS A 121 3.82 12.51 -8.41
N VAL A 122 3.45 11.66 -9.37
CA VAL A 122 3.72 10.21 -9.31
C VAL A 122 5.22 9.93 -9.26
N GLY A 123 6.02 10.68 -10.02
CA GLY A 123 7.48 10.57 -9.96
C GLY A 123 8.04 10.86 -8.57
N GLN A 124 7.60 11.95 -7.94
CA GLN A 124 8.00 12.32 -6.57
C GLN A 124 7.56 11.27 -5.55
N GLN A 125 6.31 10.80 -5.64
CA GLN A 125 5.78 9.79 -4.72
C GLN A 125 6.52 8.46 -4.83
N LEU A 126 6.95 8.07 -6.03
CA LEU A 126 7.76 6.87 -6.24
C LEU A 126 9.15 7.02 -5.63
N GLU A 127 9.79 8.18 -5.76
CA GLU A 127 11.08 8.48 -5.15
C GLU A 127 11.01 8.46 -3.62
N GLU A 128 9.95 9.03 -3.04
CA GLU A 128 9.71 8.98 -1.60
C GLU A 128 9.44 7.55 -1.11
N SER A 129 8.63 6.78 -1.85
CA SER A 129 8.38 5.36 -1.55
C SER A 129 9.67 4.54 -1.59
N PHE A 130 10.54 4.79 -2.56
CA PHE A 130 11.83 4.12 -2.65
C PHE A 130 12.72 4.44 -1.45
N ARG A 131 12.77 5.72 -1.03
CA ARG A 131 13.49 6.12 0.19
C ARG A 131 12.94 5.44 1.44
N MET A 132 11.61 5.37 1.59
CA MET A 132 10.98 4.72 2.73
C MET A 132 11.23 3.20 2.73
N GLN A 133 11.24 2.55 1.58
CA GLN A 133 11.59 1.13 1.47
C GLN A 133 13.04 0.86 1.86
N LEU A 134 13.97 1.72 1.46
CA LEU A 134 15.37 1.60 1.87
C LEU A 134 15.54 1.73 3.39
N ASP A 135 14.87 2.70 4.00
CA ASP A 135 14.87 2.90 5.45
C ASP A 135 14.24 1.70 6.18
N MET A 136 13.12 1.16 5.65
CA MET A 136 12.48 -0.04 6.18
C MET A 136 13.41 -1.25 6.14
N ILE A 137 14.16 -1.46 5.05
CA ILE A 137 15.13 -2.56 4.95
C ILE A 137 16.24 -2.40 6.00
N GLN A 138 16.72 -1.18 6.21
CA GLN A 138 17.72 -0.91 7.24
C GLN A 138 17.18 -1.25 8.64
N HIS A 139 15.97 -0.79 8.97
CA HIS A 139 15.34 -1.11 10.25
C HIS A 139 15.02 -2.60 10.42
N GLN A 140 14.61 -3.30 9.37
CA GLN A 140 14.43 -4.75 9.41
C GLN A 140 15.74 -5.48 9.72
N ASN A 141 16.86 -5.06 9.11
CA ASN A 141 18.17 -5.63 9.38
C ASN A 141 18.60 -5.42 10.84
N GLU A 142 18.41 -4.20 11.38
CA GLU A 142 18.67 -3.90 12.79
C GLU A 142 17.77 -4.72 13.73
N SER A 143 16.48 -4.85 13.40
CA SER A 143 15.52 -5.66 14.15
C SER A 143 15.91 -7.13 14.17
N LEU A 144 16.28 -7.71 13.01
CA LEU A 144 16.77 -9.10 12.93
C LEU A 144 18.04 -9.31 13.76
N LYS A 145 18.96 -8.33 13.76
CA LYS A 145 20.16 -8.37 14.61
C LYS A 145 19.81 -8.36 16.09
N ASN A 146 18.81 -7.58 16.50
CA ASN A 146 18.32 -7.56 17.86
C ASN A 146 17.60 -8.86 18.24
N GLN A 147 16.75 -9.41 17.36
CA GLN A 147 16.11 -10.71 17.56
C GLN A 147 17.14 -11.82 17.74
N LYS A 148 18.21 -11.83 16.94
CA LYS A 148 19.31 -12.78 17.08
C LYS A 148 20.00 -12.68 18.45
N LYS A 149 20.23 -11.46 18.95
CA LYS A 149 20.79 -11.25 20.29
C LYS A 149 19.87 -11.79 21.38
N ILE A 150 18.57 -11.53 21.29
CA ILE A 150 17.57 -12.02 22.26
C ILE A 150 17.55 -13.55 22.29
N ILE A 151 17.58 -14.21 21.13
CA ILE A 151 17.61 -15.68 21.05
C ILE A 151 18.87 -16.23 21.71
N ASN A 152 20.04 -15.64 21.44
CA ASN A 152 21.29 -16.06 22.08
C ASN A 152 21.23 -15.87 23.59
N GLN A 153 20.76 -14.72 24.07
CA GLN A 153 20.59 -14.46 25.51
C GLN A 153 19.59 -15.44 26.17
N ALA A 154 18.50 -15.79 25.50
CA ALA A 154 17.55 -16.77 25.99
C ALA A 154 18.16 -18.18 26.07
N LEU A 155 19.04 -18.53 25.12
CA LEU A 155 19.77 -19.79 25.13
C LEU A 155 20.78 -19.85 26.27
N ASP A 156 21.54 -18.77 26.50
CA ASP A 156 22.47 -18.65 27.63
C ASP A 156 21.73 -18.74 28.97
N LEU A 157 20.57 -18.06 29.08
CA LEU A 157 19.72 -18.12 30.26
C LEU A 157 19.25 -19.55 30.55
N ARG A 158 18.86 -20.31 29.52
CA ARG A 158 18.47 -21.73 29.67
C ARG A 158 19.62 -22.57 30.24
N VAL A 159 20.85 -22.34 29.79
CA VAL A 159 22.04 -23.06 30.29
C VAL A 159 22.28 -22.72 31.76
N LEU A 160 22.22 -21.44 32.14
CA LEU A 160 22.36 -21.01 33.53
C LEU A 160 21.27 -21.61 34.43
N ILE A 161 20.01 -21.61 33.96
CA ILE A 161 18.90 -22.21 34.69
C ILE A 161 19.15 -23.71 34.93
N ASN A 162 19.63 -24.44 33.92
CA ASN A 162 19.98 -25.86 34.08
C ASN A 162 21.13 -26.08 35.10
N ASP A 163 22.17 -25.24 35.10
CA ASP A 163 23.24 -25.32 36.10
C ASP A 163 22.72 -25.08 37.52
N VAL A 164 21.85 -24.08 37.69
CA VAL A 164 21.21 -23.79 38.98
C VAL A 164 20.35 -24.98 39.44
N PHE A 165 19.54 -25.56 38.55
CA PHE A 165 18.76 -26.76 38.88
C PHE A 165 19.65 -27.94 39.29
N ASP A 166 20.77 -28.17 38.62
CA ASP A 166 21.73 -29.22 38.98
C ASP A 166 22.34 -28.99 40.37
N ARG A 167 22.76 -27.76 40.68
CA ARG A 167 23.29 -27.39 42.01
C ARG A 167 22.23 -27.54 43.10
N VAL A 168 20.99 -27.10 42.84
CA VAL A 168 19.88 -27.25 43.79
C VAL A 168 19.58 -28.72 44.05
N SER A 169 19.54 -29.55 43.00
CA SER A 169 19.34 -31.00 43.13
C SER A 169 20.44 -31.67 43.98
N LYS A 170 21.70 -31.29 43.77
CA LYS A 170 22.84 -31.79 44.58
C LYS A 170 22.75 -31.38 46.04
N LEU A 171 22.35 -30.13 46.32
CA LEU A 171 22.12 -29.69 47.70
C LEU A 171 20.94 -30.44 48.32
N GLN A 172 19.85 -30.60 47.58
CA GLN A 172 18.68 -31.33 48.04
C GLN A 172 19.00 -32.80 48.35
N SER A 173 19.81 -33.47 47.52
CA SER A 173 20.21 -34.86 47.76
C SER A 173 21.19 -35.02 48.92
N LEU A 174 22.11 -34.07 49.13
CA LEU A 174 22.99 -34.04 50.30
C LEU A 174 22.20 -33.82 51.59
N VAL A 175 21.26 -32.87 51.58
CA VAL A 175 20.40 -32.58 52.73
C VAL A 175 19.51 -33.79 53.06
N LEU A 176 18.85 -34.38 52.06
CA LEU A 176 18.02 -35.57 52.27
C LEU A 176 18.84 -36.79 52.72
N GLY A 177 20.08 -36.94 52.23
CA GLY A 177 21.00 -38.00 52.63
C GLY A 177 21.45 -37.89 54.09
N GLU A 178 21.85 -36.69 54.55
CA GLU A 178 22.25 -36.49 55.95
C GLU A 178 21.08 -36.70 56.93
N PHE A 179 19.89 -36.16 56.61
CA PHE A 179 18.73 -36.33 57.50
C PHE A 179 18.31 -37.79 57.66
N SER A 180 18.38 -38.60 56.60
CA SER A 180 18.10 -40.04 56.67
C SER A 180 18.97 -40.74 57.72
N GLY A 181 20.29 -40.45 57.72
CA GLY A 181 21.22 -41.02 58.70
C GLY A 181 20.89 -40.68 60.14
N PHE A 182 20.46 -39.44 60.41
CA PHE A 182 20.03 -39.04 61.76
C PHE A 182 18.79 -39.81 62.24
N TYR A 183 17.81 -40.04 61.37
CA TYR A 183 16.62 -40.81 61.74
C TYR A 183 16.96 -42.27 62.08
N SER A 184 17.79 -42.94 61.28
CA SER A 184 18.23 -44.30 61.57
C SER A 184 19.00 -44.35 62.90
N ILE A 185 19.94 -43.42 63.15
CA ILE A 185 20.69 -43.37 64.42
C ILE A 185 19.75 -43.24 65.63
N ILE A 186 18.79 -42.32 65.59
CA ILE A 186 17.84 -42.12 66.69
C ILE A 186 16.99 -43.38 66.93
N TYR A 187 16.49 -44.01 65.87
CA TYR A 187 15.69 -45.24 65.95
C TYR A 187 16.46 -46.41 66.59
N TYR A 188 17.72 -46.60 66.21
CA TYR A 188 18.59 -47.65 66.79
C TYR A 188 18.93 -47.37 68.25
N MET A 189 19.23 -46.12 68.60
CA MET A 189 19.49 -45.72 69.99
C MET A 189 18.27 -46.01 70.88
N PHE A 190 17.06 -45.67 70.43
CA PHE A 190 15.82 -45.95 71.17
C PHE A 190 15.58 -47.45 71.32
N SER A 191 15.82 -48.22 70.24
CA SER A 191 15.65 -49.67 70.24
C SER A 191 16.62 -50.35 71.23
N ILE A 192 17.87 -49.90 71.33
CA ILE A 192 18.85 -50.38 72.32
C ILE A 192 18.37 -50.13 73.75
N ILE A 193 17.87 -48.93 74.04
CA ILE A 193 17.34 -48.56 75.35
C ILE A 193 16.13 -49.43 75.71
N LEU A 194 15.20 -49.62 74.76
CA LEU A 194 14.02 -50.46 74.95
C LEU A 194 14.41 -51.93 75.22
N CYS A 195 15.37 -52.46 74.45
CA CYS A 195 15.91 -53.80 74.67
C CYS A 195 16.52 -53.95 76.07
N TYR A 196 17.28 -52.96 76.54
CA TYR A 196 17.90 -52.98 77.87
C TYR A 196 16.84 -52.96 78.99
N LEU A 197 15.82 -52.12 78.85
CA LEU A 197 14.69 -52.07 79.79
C LEU A 197 13.92 -53.40 79.85
N LEU A 198 13.56 -53.96 78.69
CA LEU A 198 12.82 -55.23 78.60
C LEU A 198 13.61 -56.41 79.16
N THR A 199 14.93 -56.40 79.02
CA THR A 199 15.77 -57.48 79.52
C THR A 199 16.26 -57.28 80.94
N SER A 200 15.99 -56.14 81.61
CA SER A 200 16.40 -55.85 83.00
C SER A 200 15.89 -56.85 84.05
N THR A 201 14.92 -57.70 83.69
CA THR A 201 14.37 -58.76 84.54
C THR A 201 15.30 -59.99 84.57
N PRO A 202 15.67 -60.54 85.75
CA PRO A 202 16.71 -61.57 85.89
C PRO A 202 16.41 -62.92 85.22
N ARG A 203 15.21 -63.13 84.70
CA ARG A 203 14.78 -64.37 84.03
C ARG A 203 15.16 -64.48 82.54
N THR A 204 15.66 -63.42 81.91
CA THR A 204 15.91 -63.37 80.45
C THR A 204 17.35 -63.02 80.06
N SER A 205 18.29 -63.17 81.01
CA SER A 205 19.70 -62.78 80.82
C SER A 205 20.39 -63.43 79.61
N GLY A 206 20.00 -64.65 79.22
CA GLY A 206 20.58 -65.35 78.06
C GLY A 206 20.16 -64.82 76.69
N ALA A 207 19.02 -64.10 76.61
CA ALA A 207 18.47 -63.61 75.33
C ALA A 207 19.06 -62.24 74.90
N ARG A 208 19.72 -61.52 75.82
CA ARG A 208 20.32 -60.19 75.57
C ARG A 208 21.35 -60.20 74.45
N PHE A 209 22.27 -61.17 74.46
CA PHE A 209 23.35 -61.25 73.48
C PHE A 209 22.83 -61.48 72.06
N TRP A 210 21.86 -62.39 71.91
CA TRP A 210 21.26 -62.70 70.61
C TRP A 210 20.45 -61.52 70.03
N LEU A 211 19.74 -60.78 70.88
CA LEU A 211 19.02 -59.57 70.44
C LEU A 211 19.97 -58.48 69.94
N PHE A 212 21.08 -58.22 70.64
CA PHE A 212 22.08 -57.26 70.17
C PHE A 212 22.74 -57.72 68.86
N ALA A 213 23.08 -59.01 68.75
CA ALA A 213 23.67 -59.55 67.52
C ALA A 213 22.74 -59.36 66.30
N VAL A 214 21.45 -59.68 66.46
CA VAL A 214 20.45 -59.48 65.38
C VAL A 214 20.27 -57.99 65.05
N MET A 215 20.25 -57.11 66.04
CA MET A 215 20.13 -55.66 65.81
C MET A 215 21.35 -55.09 65.07
N THR A 216 22.56 -55.51 65.44
CA THR A 216 23.80 -55.10 64.74
C THR A 216 23.83 -55.59 63.30
N VAL A 217 23.38 -56.82 63.05
CA VAL A 217 23.26 -57.33 61.67
C VAL A 217 22.22 -56.53 60.88
N ASN A 218 21.09 -56.17 61.47
CA ASN A 218 20.05 -55.36 60.83
C ASN A 218 20.57 -53.97 60.44
N MET A 219 21.32 -53.32 61.34
CA MET A 219 21.97 -52.03 61.08
C MET A 219 22.97 -52.10 59.91
N LEU A 220 23.80 -53.15 59.86
CA LEU A 220 24.76 -53.33 58.76
C LEU A 220 24.05 -53.56 57.43
N LEU A 221 22.94 -54.30 57.42
CA LEU A 221 22.15 -54.52 56.21
C LEU A 221 21.49 -53.21 55.73
N GLU A 222 20.86 -52.44 56.61
CA GLU A 222 20.22 -51.16 56.27
C GLU A 222 21.21 -50.12 55.75
N GLN A 223 22.46 -50.11 56.24
CA GLN A 223 23.48 -49.17 55.78
C GLN A 223 24.08 -49.54 54.40
N THR A 224 23.87 -50.78 53.94
CA THR A 224 24.36 -51.28 52.64
C THR A 224 23.31 -51.34 51.53
N LEU A 225 22.02 -51.21 51.88
CA LEU A 225 20.88 -51.28 50.97
C LEU A 225 20.38 -49.87 50.62
#